data_AF-A0A975A272-F1
#
_entry.id   AF-A0A975A272-F1
#
_cell.length_a   1.000
_cell.length_b   1.000
_cell.length_c   1.000
_cell.angle_alpha   90.00
_cell.angle_beta   90.00
_cell.angle_gamma   90.00
#
_symmetry.space_group_name_H-M   'P 1'
#
loop_
_entity.id
_entity.type
_entity.pdbx_description
1 polymer ?
#
loop_
_entity_poly.entity_id
_entity_poly.type
_entity_poly.pdbx_seq_one_letter_code
_entity_poly.pdbx_strand_id
1 'polypeptide(L)'
;MNKYYIGSTSLLPEERLEQHINKKYGNNKFIAKVYDWELYVVIECESKKQSIQIEKHIKRMKSRTYIANLVKYPEIIDKLKLKYL
;
A
#
# COMPACT_ATOMS: atom_id res chain seq x y z
N MET A 1 0.82 17.60 -5.95
CA MET A 1 1.17 16.31 -6.59
C MET A 1 0.76 15.21 -5.62
N ASN A 2 -0.34 14.49 -5.87
CA ASN A 2 -0.91 13.52 -4.91
C ASN A 2 -0.63 12.09 -5.39
N LYS A 3 0.60 11.62 -5.17
CA LYS A 3 1.06 10.30 -5.59
C LYS A 3 0.85 9.31 -4.44
N TYR A 4 0.16 8.20 -4.70
CA TYR A 4 0.05 7.10 -3.76
C TYR A 4 0.98 5.97 -4.19
N TYR A 5 1.74 5.42 -3.24
CA TYR A 5 2.47 4.17 -3.42
C TYR A 5 1.67 3.05 -2.74
N ILE A 6 1.46 1.96 -3.47
CA ILE A 6 0.76 0.77 -2.96
C ILE A 6 1.73 -0.41 -3.08
N GLY A 7 1.90 -1.14 -1.99
CA GLY A 7 2.74 -2.32 -1.92
C GLY A 7 2.35 -3.23 -0.76
N SER A 8 2.75 -4.49 -0.84
CA SER A 8 2.67 -5.45 0.25
C SER A 8 4.06 -5.74 0.84
N THR A 9 4.09 -6.17 2.09
CA THR A 9 5.30 -6.57 2.80
C THR A 9 4.98 -7.59 3.88
N SER A 10 5.99 -8.36 4.26
CA SER A 10 5.96 -9.25 5.43
C SER A 10 6.70 -8.65 6.64
N LEU A 11 7.37 -7.51 6.43
CA LEU A 11 7.99 -6.67 7.47
C LEU A 11 6.96 -5.68 8.02
N LEU A 12 7.32 -4.99 9.11
CA LEU A 12 6.50 -3.88 9.59
C LEU A 12 6.36 -2.80 8.51
N PRO A 13 5.18 -2.13 8.40
CA PRO A 13 4.98 -1.06 7.44
C PRO A 13 6.04 0.04 7.51
N GLU A 14 6.49 0.38 8.72
CA GLU A 14 7.50 1.40 9.03
C GLU A 14 8.88 0.98 8.51
N GLU A 15 9.27 -0.27 8.74
CA GLU A 15 10.54 -0.82 8.22
C GLU A 15 10.56 -0.79 6.69
N ARG A 16 9.42 -1.05 6.05
CA ARG A 16 9.32 -0.93 4.59
C ARG A 16 9.38 0.51 4.13
N LEU A 17 8.72 1.43 4.82
CA LEU A 17 8.78 2.85 4.53
C LEU A 17 10.23 3.33 4.61
N GLU A 18 10.92 2.98 5.69
CA GLU A 18 12.34 3.30 5.90
C GLU A 18 13.22 2.72 4.78
N GLN A 19 13.02 1.47 4.36
CA GLN A 19 13.77 0.88 3.25
C GLN A 19 13.58 1.63 1.91
N HIS A 20 12.39 2.21 1.69
CA HIS A 20 12.12 3.03 0.52
C HIS A 20 12.73 4.43 0.62
N ILE A 21 12.70 5.05 1.80
CA ILE A 21 13.32 6.36 2.07
C ILE A 21 14.85 6.26 2.00
N ASN A 22 15.44 5.26 2.65
CA ASN A 22 16.89 5.05 2.73
C ASN A 22 17.50 4.44 1.46
N LYS A 23 16.77 4.42 0.33
CA LYS A 23 17.25 3.99 -1.00
C LYS A 23 17.92 2.61 -1.03
N LYS A 24 17.51 1.69 -0.12
CA LYS A 24 18.12 0.35 0.03
C LYS A 24 18.10 -0.50 -1.26
N TYR A 25 17.24 -0.14 -2.23
CA TYR A 25 17.10 -0.82 -3.52
C TYR A 25 17.58 -0.01 -4.75
N GLY A 26 18.45 0.98 -4.55
CA GLY A 26 19.13 1.74 -5.60
C GLY A 26 18.45 3.08 -5.97
N ASN A 27 19.24 3.98 -6.55
CA ASN A 27 18.91 5.40 -6.82
C ASN A 27 17.87 5.64 -7.94
N ASN A 28 17.46 4.60 -8.68
CA ASN A 28 16.59 4.71 -9.85
C ASN A 28 15.09 4.50 -9.59
N LYS A 29 14.64 4.43 -8.33
CA LYS A 29 13.21 4.21 -8.02
C LYS A 29 12.44 5.52 -7.84
N PHE A 30 11.19 5.51 -8.31
CA PHE A 30 10.23 6.62 -8.34
C PHE A 30 10.05 7.39 -7.01
N ILE A 31 10.39 6.76 -5.89
CA ILE A 31 10.22 7.24 -4.51
C ILE A 31 11.44 8.04 -4.03
N ALA A 32 12.61 7.87 -4.67
CA ALA A 32 13.90 8.43 -4.22
C ALA A 32 14.04 9.97 -4.33
N LYS A 33 13.01 10.67 -4.82
CA LYS A 33 13.00 12.13 -5.03
C LYS A 33 12.07 12.90 -4.09
N VAL A 34 11.29 12.22 -3.25
CA VAL A 34 10.31 12.86 -2.36
C VAL A 34 10.47 12.22 -0.97
N TYR A 35 10.77 13.03 0.04
CA TYR A 35 11.07 12.58 1.40
C TYR A 35 9.83 12.52 2.31
N ASP A 36 8.71 13.07 1.87
CA ASP A 36 7.49 13.25 2.67
C ASP A 36 6.46 12.11 2.50
N TRP A 37 6.92 10.85 2.42
CA TRP A 37 6.00 9.72 2.35
C TRP A 37 5.49 9.38 3.75
N GLU A 38 4.18 9.56 3.96
CA GLU A 38 3.50 9.14 5.18
C GLU A 38 2.68 7.86 4.94
N LEU A 39 2.59 7.01 5.96
CA LEU A 39 1.69 5.87 5.95
C LEU A 39 0.25 6.36 5.95
N TYR A 40 -0.48 6.07 4.87
CA TYR A 40 -1.87 6.51 4.71
C TYR A 40 -2.89 5.42 5.06
N VAL A 41 -2.64 4.16 4.66
CA VAL A 41 -3.50 3.00 4.96
C VAL A 41 -2.62 1.77 5.18
N VAL A 42 -2.93 0.97 6.19
CA VAL A 42 -2.34 -0.35 6.42
C VAL A 42 -3.46 -1.38 6.41
N ILE A 43 -3.26 -2.49 5.68
CA ILE A 43 -4.22 -3.59 5.59
C ILE A 43 -3.51 -4.88 6.00
N GLU A 44 -3.83 -5.38 7.20
CA GLU A 44 -3.32 -6.67 7.68
C GLU A 44 -4.02 -7.82 6.94
N CYS A 45 -3.22 -8.69 6.34
CA CYS A 45 -3.66 -9.84 5.58
C CYS A 45 -3.20 -11.14 6.24
N GLU A 46 -4.01 -12.18 6.15
CA GLU A 46 -3.75 -13.50 6.74
C GLU A 46 -2.71 -14.30 5.96
N SER A 47 -2.54 -13.99 4.66
CA SER A 47 -1.56 -14.68 3.81
C SER A 47 -0.90 -13.74 2.81
N LYS A 48 0.31 -14.12 2.38
CA LYS A 48 1.02 -13.45 1.27
C LYS A 48 0.20 -13.45 -0.03
N LYS A 49 -0.60 -14.50 -0.26
CA LYS A 49 -1.47 -14.58 -1.45
C LYS A 49 -2.59 -13.54 -1.36
N GLN A 50 -3.24 -13.41 -0.21
CA GLN A 50 -4.28 -12.42 0.03
C GLN A 50 -3.72 -11.00 -0.15
N SER A 51 -2.55 -10.69 0.42
CA SER A 51 -1.93 -9.36 0.30
C SER A 51 -1.60 -8.98 -1.15
N ILE A 52 -1.04 -9.90 -1.94
CA ILE A 52 -0.76 -9.67 -3.36
C ILE A 52 -2.04 -9.43 -4.17
N GLN A 53 -3.12 -10.18 -3.88
CA GLN A 53 -4.39 -10.02 -4.59
C GLN A 53 -5.06 -8.69 -4.26
N ILE A 54 -5.09 -8.29 -2.99
CA ILE A 54 -5.60 -7.00 -2.54
C ILE A 54 -4.77 -5.85 -3.14
N GLU A 55 -3.44 -5.96 -3.13
CA GLU A 55 -2.53 -4.97 -3.73
C GLU A 55 -2.83 -4.78 -5.23
N LYS A 56 -2.94 -5.88 -5.98
CA LYS A 56 -3.29 -5.84 -7.41
C LYS A 56 -4.68 -5.22 -7.63
N HIS A 57 -5.65 -5.54 -6.77
CA HIS A 57 -6.99 -4.96 -6.85
C HIS A 57 -6.94 -3.44 -6.71
N ILE A 58 -6.33 -2.94 -5.64
CA ILE A 58 -6.24 -1.50 -5.34
C ILE A 58 -5.48 -0.78 -6.47
N LYS A 59 -4.36 -1.35 -6.95
CA LYS A 59 -3.59 -0.79 -8.07
C LYS A 59 -4.40 -0.71 -9.36
N ARG A 60 -5.29 -1.68 -9.62
CA ARG A 60 -6.16 -1.69 -10.81
C ARG A 60 -7.21 -0.59 -10.75
N MET A 61 -7.69 -0.23 -9.56
CA MET A 61 -8.70 0.83 -9.42
C MET A 61 -8.20 2.19 -9.92
N LYS A 62 -6.89 2.48 -9.77
CA LYS A 62 -6.25 3.74 -10.21
C LYS A 62 -7.01 5.00 -9.80
N SER A 63 -7.73 4.94 -8.68
CA SER A 63 -8.65 5.99 -8.24
C SER A 63 -8.24 6.53 -6.88
N ARG A 64 -8.06 7.84 -6.81
CA ARG A 64 -7.72 8.55 -5.56
C ARG A 64 -8.89 8.50 -4.57
N THR A 65 -10.11 8.69 -5.08
CA THR A 65 -11.33 8.58 -4.27
C THR A 65 -11.46 7.19 -3.69
N TYR A 66 -11.09 6.14 -4.44
CA TYR A 66 -11.11 4.78 -3.92
C TYR A 66 -10.12 4.62 -2.75
N ILE A 67 -8.90 5.14 -2.87
CA ILE A 67 -7.90 5.09 -1.78
C ILE A 67 -8.37 5.87 -0.55
N ALA A 68 -8.96 7.05 -0.73
CA ALA A 68 -9.54 7.82 0.38
C ALA A 68 -10.73 7.09 1.02
N ASN A 69 -11.55 6.41 0.21
CA ASN A 69 -12.67 5.62 0.69
C ASN A 69 -12.23 4.40 1.50
N LEU A 70 -11.05 3.82 1.24
CA LEU A 70 -10.54 2.72 2.09
C LEU A 70 -10.31 3.18 3.53
N VAL A 71 -9.92 4.44 3.74
CA VAL A 71 -9.76 5.03 5.09
C VAL A 71 -11.11 5.43 5.66
N LYS A 72 -11.95 6.06 4.84
CA LYS A 72 -13.25 6.57 5.27
C LYS A 72 -14.26 5.46 5.60
N TYR A 73 -14.15 4.33 4.91
CA TYR A 73 -15.09 3.21 4.94
C TYR A 73 -14.33 1.88 5.12
N PRO A 74 -13.96 1.52 6.37
CA PRO A 74 -13.21 0.31 6.69
C PRO A 74 -13.88 -0.97 6.18
N GLU A 75 -15.20 -0.98 6.03
CA GLU A 75 -15.94 -2.14 5.52
C GLU A 75 -15.55 -2.52 4.08
N ILE A 76 -14.96 -1.59 3.32
CA ILE A 76 -14.41 -1.90 1.99
C ILE A 76 -13.18 -2.82 2.15
N ILE A 77 -12.35 -2.59 3.15
CA ILE A 77 -11.18 -3.43 3.46
C ILE A 77 -11.65 -4.82 3.88
N ASP A 78 -12.66 -4.91 4.75
CA ASP A 78 -13.21 -6.20 5.20
C ASP A 78 -13.77 -7.00 4.02
N LYS A 79 -14.53 -6.35 3.13
CA LYS A 79 -15.03 -6.97 1.90
C LYS A 79 -13.89 -7.45 1.00
N LEU A 80 -12.78 -6.72 0.90
CA LEU A 80 -11.61 -7.14 0.14
C LEU A 80 -10.93 -8.35 0.77
N LYS A 81 -10.78 -8.38 2.10
CA LYS A 81 -10.23 -9.53 2.84
C LYS A 81 -11.07 -10.78 2.62
N LEU A 82 -12.39 -10.67 2.82
CA LEU A 82 -13.34 -11.77 2.57
C LEU A 82 -13.33 -12.26 1.12
N LYS A 83 -13.21 -11.34 0.16
CA LYS A 83 -13.14 -11.68 -1.27
C LYS A 83 -11.88 -12.45 -1.66
N TYR A 84 -10.77 -12.22 -0.97
CA TYR A 84 -9.44 -12.74 -1.33
C TYR A 84 -8.86 -13.69 -0.28
N LEU A 85 -9.72 -14.43 0.45
CA LEU A 85 -9.33 -15.49 1.38
C LEU A 85 -8.39 -16.53 0.72
#